data_AF-A0A354GE47-F1
#
_entry.id   AF-A0A354GE47-F1
#
_cell.length_a   1.000
_cell.length_b   1.000
_cell.length_c   1.000
_cell.angle_alpha   90.00
_cell.angle_beta   90.00
_cell.angle_gamma   90.00
#
_symmetry.space_group_name_H-M   'P 1'
#
loop_
_entity.id
_entity.type
_entity.pdbx_description
1 polymer ?
#
loop_
_entity_poly.entity_id
_entity_poly.type
_entity_poly.pdbx_seq_one_letter_code
_entity_poly.pdbx_strand_id
1 'polypeptide(L)'
;MIRKSIGLFTVLLFLSCSMNETDNKTNQNESVAVSTPTFSKIAGQYFGEQSIEITTETTGASIRYTVDGSEPTETAGLMYEGAVKVSNSMTVKAIAYKNGMTRSTVNTVVYNIIIWKGALTVHPENPVGGWAYYNSVEGISYIYDGTAWQVLAKDGQSGTDGQNGSNGATGVDGINGVSVVWKGSFISHLTSPELNWAYYNSVDGISYIYDGSSWQILAKDGKSATAIDITSVKTITIETPGTLGGLIEGMTEKNLVIESADGVRLNISDINNIYKAIILNSLISVNMKNVIYDTGITYFYFPSNHTLESIILPDQTTSLDKGTFNDNFAMKSIVFSDLLTEILYGAISNCYSLSSLTIPSKVISIEGMAFYGCSSLNLLIVNPVIPPVIESNSFFNCYIKEIKVPSNSVDAYKSATGWSDYASIIVSQ
;
A
#
# COMPACT_ATOMS: atom_id res chain seq x y z
N MET A 1 32.26 71.45 44.97
CA MET A 1 32.92 70.48 44.05
C MET A 1 32.22 70.62 42.70
N ILE A 2 32.96 70.90 41.61
CA ILE A 2 33.18 69.98 40.45
C ILE A 2 31.87 69.62 39.71
N ARG A 3 31.64 69.95 38.41
CA ARG A 3 32.37 70.77 37.42
C ARG A 3 31.42 71.27 36.29
N LYS A 4 31.92 72.24 35.50
CA LYS A 4 31.47 72.86 34.21
C LYS A 4 30.67 71.99 33.20
N SER A 5 30.05 72.50 32.10
CA SER A 5 29.49 73.82 31.63
C SER A 5 29.19 73.75 30.09
N ILE A 6 28.43 74.70 29.51
CA ILE A 6 28.21 74.98 28.04
C ILE A 6 27.30 73.94 27.32
N GLY A 7 26.39 74.23 26.35
CA GLY A 7 25.87 75.42 25.61
C GLY A 7 24.57 75.00 24.82
N LEU A 8 24.00 75.61 23.77
CA LEU A 8 24.08 76.88 23.00
C LEU A 8 22.79 76.94 22.09
N PHE A 9 21.99 78.02 21.94
CA PHE A 9 21.99 79.09 20.89
C PHE A 9 22.29 78.63 19.43
N THR A 10 21.66 79.03 18.30
CA THR A 10 20.80 80.17 17.80
C THR A 10 20.03 79.67 16.52
N VAL A 11 18.84 80.07 15.99
CA VAL A 11 17.81 81.16 16.06
C VAL A 11 17.74 82.11 14.80
N LEU A 12 16.51 82.53 14.39
CA LEU A 12 16.07 83.32 13.17
C LEU A 12 16.10 82.57 11.80
N LEU A 13 15.19 82.69 10.79
CA LEU A 13 14.00 83.53 10.40
C LEU A 13 14.24 84.63 9.31
N PHE A 14 13.17 84.99 8.55
CA PHE A 14 12.96 85.98 7.44
C PHE A 14 12.72 85.35 6.03
N LEU A 15 11.57 85.58 5.34
CA LEU A 15 11.15 86.70 4.43
C LEU A 15 11.92 86.71 3.07
N SER A 16 11.34 87.00 1.88
CA SER A 16 9.98 87.46 1.49
C SER A 16 9.68 87.38 -0.04
N CYS A 17 8.40 87.50 -0.42
CA CYS A 17 7.83 88.22 -1.59
C CYS A 17 7.97 87.72 -3.07
N SER A 18 6.91 88.07 -3.84
CA SER A 18 6.81 88.32 -5.30
C SER A 18 6.36 87.21 -6.26
N MET A 19 5.50 87.62 -7.21
CA MET A 19 5.17 86.95 -8.48
C MET A 19 6.17 87.40 -9.57
N ASN A 20 6.49 86.59 -10.58
CA ASN A 20 5.82 86.60 -11.92
C ASN A 20 6.43 85.55 -12.88
N GLU A 21 5.83 85.42 -14.07
CA GLU A 21 6.42 84.92 -15.34
C GLU A 21 6.99 83.49 -15.41
N THR A 22 6.11 82.56 -15.84
CA THR A 22 6.32 81.58 -16.93
C THR A 22 7.76 81.12 -17.23
N ASP A 23 8.17 80.00 -16.63
CA ASP A 23 9.23 79.15 -17.19
C ASP A 23 8.60 78.08 -18.09
N ASN A 24 8.96 78.07 -19.38
CA ASN A 24 8.33 77.24 -20.41
C ASN A 24 8.87 75.79 -20.36
N LYS A 25 8.51 75.05 -19.31
CA LYS A 25 8.69 73.60 -19.32
C LYS A 25 7.69 72.99 -20.29
N THR A 26 8.23 72.60 -21.45
CA THR A 26 7.59 71.73 -22.43
C THR A 26 6.82 70.61 -21.73
N ASN A 27 5.57 70.41 -22.13
CA ASN A 27 4.84 69.20 -21.79
C ASN A 27 5.61 68.02 -22.40
N GLN A 28 6.48 67.40 -21.59
CA GLN A 28 6.81 66.00 -21.76
C GLN A 28 5.48 65.27 -21.69
N ASN A 29 4.98 64.86 -22.85
CA ASN A 29 3.77 64.08 -22.95
C ASN A 29 4.13 62.66 -22.49
N GLU A 30 4.22 62.48 -21.16
CA GLU A 30 4.53 61.22 -20.51
C GLU A 30 3.48 60.20 -20.95
N SER A 31 3.84 59.45 -22.00
CA SER A 31 2.97 58.49 -22.66
C SER A 31 2.63 57.40 -21.67
N VAL A 32 1.47 57.55 -21.02
CA VAL A 32 1.04 56.75 -19.88
C VAL A 32 1.22 55.29 -20.21
N ALA A 33 2.02 54.59 -19.39
CA ALA A 33 2.28 53.18 -19.59
C ALA A 33 1.05 52.34 -19.26
N VAL A 34 0.81 51.30 -20.03
CA VAL A 34 -0.17 50.27 -19.71
C VAL A 34 0.30 49.51 -18.46
N SER A 35 -0.61 49.25 -17.52
CA SER A 35 -0.32 48.51 -16.28
C SER A 35 0.21 47.11 -16.62
N THR A 36 1.31 46.73 -15.96
CA THR A 36 1.92 45.40 -16.09
C THR A 36 0.93 44.28 -15.78
N PRO A 37 0.83 43.24 -16.63
CA PRO A 37 -0.08 42.14 -16.37
C PRO A 37 0.17 41.43 -15.04
N THR A 38 -0.90 41.03 -14.37
CA THR A 38 -0.89 40.21 -13.15
C THR A 38 -1.51 38.85 -13.43
N PHE A 39 -0.99 37.83 -12.75
CA PHE A 39 -1.47 36.45 -12.86
C PHE A 39 -2.32 36.10 -11.63
N SER A 40 -3.40 35.31 -11.80
CA SER A 40 -4.25 34.87 -10.67
C SER A 40 -3.61 33.80 -9.78
N LYS A 41 -2.44 33.27 -10.17
CA LYS A 41 -1.61 32.36 -9.36
C LYS A 41 -0.17 32.88 -9.32
N ILE A 42 0.51 32.63 -8.20
CA ILE A 42 1.91 33.03 -7.98
C ILE A 42 2.89 32.02 -8.59
N ALA A 43 4.16 32.40 -8.70
CA ALA A 43 5.23 31.45 -9.04
C ALA A 43 5.32 30.35 -7.97
N GLY A 44 5.58 29.11 -8.38
CA GLY A 44 5.71 28.01 -7.42
C GLY A 44 5.65 26.61 -8.01
N GLN A 45 5.49 25.64 -7.10
CA GLN A 45 5.12 24.25 -7.38
C GLN A 45 3.62 24.05 -7.18
N TYR A 46 3.05 23.17 -7.99
CA TYR A 46 1.65 22.75 -8.01
C TYR A 46 1.60 21.29 -8.45
N PHE A 47 0.70 20.45 -7.94
CA PHE A 47 0.40 19.16 -8.56
C PHE A 47 -0.74 19.34 -9.58
N GLY A 48 -0.74 18.57 -10.67
CA GLY A 48 -1.79 18.57 -11.70
C GLY A 48 -1.94 19.87 -12.53
N GLU A 49 -2.74 19.80 -13.59
CA GLU A 49 -2.96 20.94 -14.50
C GLU A 49 -3.53 22.16 -13.76
N GLN A 50 -2.90 23.32 -13.93
CA GLN A 50 -3.40 24.58 -13.40
C GLN A 50 -4.05 25.42 -14.50
N SER A 51 -5.26 25.92 -14.24
CA SER A 51 -5.77 27.09 -14.95
C SER A 51 -5.26 28.37 -14.27
N ILE A 52 -4.82 29.35 -15.06
CA ILE A 52 -4.43 30.70 -14.60
C ILE A 52 -5.13 31.78 -15.44
N GLU A 53 -5.47 32.89 -14.81
CA GLU A 53 -5.99 34.08 -15.48
C GLU A 53 -4.91 35.16 -15.53
N ILE A 54 -4.96 35.99 -16.58
CA ILE A 54 -4.06 37.14 -16.75
C ILE A 54 -4.93 38.39 -16.84
N THR A 55 -4.60 39.42 -16.04
CA THR A 55 -5.35 40.68 -16.00
C THR A 55 -4.44 41.89 -16.08
N THR A 56 -4.99 43.05 -16.42
CA THR A 56 -4.31 44.36 -16.33
C THR A 56 -5.33 45.39 -15.88
N GLU A 57 -4.91 46.33 -15.02
CA GLU A 57 -5.77 47.42 -14.52
C GLU A 57 -6.13 48.43 -15.63
N THR A 58 -5.38 48.43 -16.74
CA THR A 58 -5.64 49.32 -17.86
C THR A 58 -6.82 48.82 -18.70
N THR A 59 -8.03 49.22 -18.33
CA THR A 59 -9.29 48.88 -19.03
C THR A 59 -9.17 49.03 -20.55
N GLY A 60 -9.45 47.95 -21.29
CA GLY A 60 -9.40 47.92 -22.76
C GLY A 60 -7.99 47.86 -23.36
N ALA A 61 -6.97 47.49 -22.58
CA ALA A 61 -5.70 47.02 -23.13
C ALA A 61 -5.82 45.55 -23.58
N SER A 62 -5.09 45.17 -24.64
CA SER A 62 -4.89 43.77 -25.04
C SER A 62 -3.67 43.20 -24.33
N ILE A 63 -3.74 41.93 -23.92
CA ILE A 63 -2.63 41.20 -23.29
C ILE A 63 -2.10 40.17 -24.29
N ARG A 64 -0.78 40.09 -24.44
CA ARG A 64 -0.10 38.98 -25.12
C ARG A 64 0.77 38.20 -24.14
N TYR A 65 0.89 36.91 -24.37
CA TYR A 65 1.67 36.02 -23.51
C TYR A 65 2.38 34.90 -24.27
N THR A 66 3.36 34.30 -23.61
CA THR A 66 4.12 33.11 -24.04
C THR A 66 4.18 32.12 -22.88
N VAL A 67 4.42 30.83 -23.19
CA VAL A 67 4.50 29.74 -22.20
C VAL A 67 5.83 28.98 -22.23
N ASP A 68 6.65 29.23 -23.24
CA ASP A 68 7.98 28.65 -23.47
C ASP A 68 9.12 29.50 -22.87
N GLY A 69 8.78 30.58 -22.14
CA GLY A 69 9.74 31.54 -21.61
C GLY A 69 10.31 32.53 -22.63
N SER A 70 9.92 32.50 -23.90
CA SER A 70 10.27 33.54 -24.88
C SER A 70 9.64 34.90 -24.51
N GLU A 71 10.21 36.03 -24.91
CA GLU A 71 9.63 37.35 -24.58
C GLU A 71 8.47 37.70 -25.54
N PRO A 72 7.24 37.94 -25.03
CA PRO A 72 6.12 38.34 -25.87
C PRO A 72 6.32 39.75 -26.42
N THR A 73 5.89 39.98 -27.66
CA THR A 73 5.95 41.28 -28.34
C THR A 73 4.59 41.62 -28.96
N GLU A 74 4.44 42.75 -29.66
CA GLU A 74 3.18 43.12 -30.30
C GLU A 74 2.77 42.16 -31.43
N THR A 75 3.73 41.39 -31.95
CA THR A 75 3.55 40.40 -33.02
C THR A 75 3.89 38.96 -32.61
N ALA A 76 4.68 38.74 -31.55
CA ALA A 76 5.08 37.42 -31.07
C ALA A 76 4.37 37.04 -29.75
N GLY A 77 4.01 35.77 -29.62
CA GLY A 77 3.19 35.25 -28.51
C GLY A 77 1.69 35.19 -28.83
N LEU A 78 0.95 34.51 -27.97
CA LEU A 78 -0.50 34.32 -28.08
C LEU A 78 -1.25 35.58 -27.59
N MET A 79 -2.43 35.84 -28.15
CA MET A 79 -3.38 36.81 -27.58
C MET A 79 -4.09 36.17 -26.38
N TYR A 80 -4.30 36.93 -25.30
CA TYR A 80 -5.08 36.47 -24.16
C TYR A 80 -6.58 36.66 -24.41
N GLU A 81 -7.28 35.55 -24.66
CA GLU A 81 -8.73 35.50 -24.94
C GLU A 81 -9.50 34.66 -23.92
N GLY A 82 -8.81 34.05 -22.94
CA GLY A 82 -9.36 33.19 -21.90
C GLY A 82 -8.25 32.59 -21.03
N ALA A 83 -8.63 31.91 -19.94
CA ALA A 83 -7.68 31.37 -18.97
C ALA A 83 -6.67 30.39 -19.60
N VAL A 84 -5.39 30.55 -19.23
CA VAL A 84 -4.27 29.76 -19.76
C VAL A 84 -4.18 28.44 -18.99
N LYS A 85 -4.07 27.33 -19.73
CA LYS A 85 -3.79 26.00 -19.18
C LYS A 85 -2.29 25.79 -18.99
N VAL A 86 -1.92 25.29 -17.82
CA VAL A 86 -0.54 25.00 -17.39
C VAL A 86 -0.50 23.52 -17.00
N SER A 87 -0.33 22.65 -18.00
CA SER A 87 -0.39 21.19 -17.87
C SER A 87 0.95 20.50 -17.60
N ASN A 88 2.05 21.25 -17.74
CA ASN A 88 3.42 20.82 -17.46
C ASN A 88 4.23 21.99 -16.89
N SER A 89 5.40 21.70 -16.31
CA SER A 89 6.33 22.73 -15.86
C SER A 89 6.72 23.67 -17.00
N MET A 90 6.56 24.99 -16.82
CA MET A 90 6.69 26.00 -17.88
C MET A 90 6.95 27.41 -17.35
N THR A 91 7.37 28.33 -18.22
CA THR A 91 7.61 29.75 -17.87
C THR A 91 6.66 30.64 -18.66
N VAL A 92 5.68 31.22 -17.97
CA VAL A 92 4.69 32.11 -18.58
C VAL A 92 5.18 33.55 -18.48
N LYS A 93 5.20 34.26 -19.61
CA LYS A 93 5.49 35.70 -19.66
C LYS A 93 4.32 36.45 -20.28
N ALA A 94 4.00 37.64 -19.77
CA ALA A 94 2.88 38.43 -20.25
C ALA A 94 3.22 39.93 -20.34
N ILE A 95 2.67 40.60 -21.35
CA ILE A 95 2.79 42.04 -21.62
C ILE A 95 1.45 42.59 -22.11
N ALA A 96 1.16 43.87 -21.83
CA ALA A 96 -0.06 44.54 -22.24
C ALA A 96 0.19 45.76 -23.14
N TYR A 97 -0.73 45.97 -24.07
CA TYR A 97 -0.71 46.99 -25.12
C TYR A 97 -2.03 47.75 -25.18
N LYS A 98 -1.99 49.04 -25.50
CA LYS A 98 -3.17 49.85 -25.78
C LYS A 98 -2.81 50.98 -26.73
N ASN A 99 -3.66 51.24 -27.72
CA ASN A 99 -3.40 52.29 -28.71
C ASN A 99 -3.28 53.67 -28.03
N GLY A 100 -2.24 54.44 -28.39
CA GLY A 100 -1.95 55.75 -27.80
C GLY A 100 -1.29 55.70 -26.40
N MET A 101 -0.85 54.54 -25.93
CA MET A 101 -0.17 54.35 -24.64
C MET A 101 1.16 53.62 -24.81
N THR A 102 2.09 53.78 -23.87
CA THR A 102 3.34 53.00 -23.87
C THR A 102 3.05 51.56 -23.44
N ARG A 103 3.63 50.56 -24.10
CA ARG A 103 3.53 49.15 -23.69
C ARG A 103 3.92 48.95 -22.22
N SER A 104 3.33 47.95 -21.56
CA SER A 104 3.72 47.61 -20.19
C SER A 104 5.13 47.01 -20.12
N THR A 105 5.66 46.86 -18.90
CA THR A 105 6.76 45.91 -18.66
C THR A 105 6.25 44.47 -18.80
N VAL A 106 7.17 43.52 -18.98
CA VAL A 106 6.86 42.08 -19.04
C VAL A 106 6.80 41.51 -17.62
N ASN A 107 5.71 40.85 -17.25
CA ASN A 107 5.69 40.00 -16.05
C ASN A 107 6.13 38.57 -16.42
N THR A 108 6.86 37.90 -15.54
CA THR A 108 7.41 36.54 -15.75
C THR A 108 7.12 35.67 -14.53
N VAL A 109 6.47 34.53 -14.73
CA VAL A 109 6.14 33.57 -13.67
C VAL A 109 6.53 32.16 -14.11
N VAL A 110 7.19 31.41 -13.22
CA VAL A 110 7.51 29.99 -13.43
C VAL A 110 6.52 29.14 -12.64
N TYR A 111 5.89 28.20 -13.35
CA TYR A 111 5.01 27.19 -12.77
C TYR A 111 5.67 25.82 -12.93
N ASN A 112 5.84 25.10 -11.83
CA ASN A 112 6.38 23.74 -11.82
C ASN A 112 5.22 22.80 -11.53
N ILE A 113 4.90 21.92 -12.49
CA ILE A 113 3.72 21.05 -12.42
C ILE A 113 4.16 19.62 -12.11
N ILE A 114 3.78 19.14 -10.92
CA ILE A 114 4.06 17.80 -10.45
C ILE A 114 2.97 16.86 -10.99
N ILE A 115 3.39 15.81 -11.70
CA ILE A 115 2.51 14.86 -12.37
C ILE A 115 2.78 13.47 -11.79
N TRP A 116 1.86 12.97 -10.97
CA TRP A 116 1.96 11.60 -10.45
C TRP A 116 1.80 10.57 -11.56
N LYS A 117 2.64 9.52 -11.51
CA LYS A 117 2.64 8.38 -12.43
C LYS A 117 2.15 7.09 -11.76
N GLY A 118 1.67 7.16 -10.51
CA GLY A 118 1.26 6.03 -9.70
C GLY A 118 2.41 5.33 -8.97
N ALA A 119 2.16 4.09 -8.54
CA ALA A 119 3.18 3.19 -8.01
C ALA A 119 3.80 2.37 -9.15
N LEU A 120 5.13 2.28 -9.20
CA LEU A 120 5.89 1.54 -10.21
C LEU A 120 7.06 0.79 -9.54
N THR A 121 7.68 -0.16 -10.24
CA THR A 121 8.81 -0.95 -9.72
C THR A 121 10.19 -0.45 -10.18
N VAL A 122 10.22 0.45 -11.17
CA VAL A 122 11.43 1.04 -11.78
C VAL A 122 11.13 2.47 -12.22
N HIS A 123 12.19 3.27 -12.46
CA HIS A 123 12.06 4.62 -12.99
C HIS A 123 11.40 4.63 -14.39
N PRO A 124 10.42 5.52 -14.64
CA PRO A 124 9.94 5.81 -15.99
C PRO A 124 11.06 6.20 -16.95
N GLU A 125 11.05 5.61 -18.16
CA GLU A 125 11.90 6.04 -19.27
C GLU A 125 11.48 7.41 -19.81
N ASN A 126 12.45 8.17 -20.33
CA ASN A 126 12.26 9.50 -20.94
C ASN A 126 11.42 10.49 -20.09
N PRO A 127 11.76 10.70 -18.80
CA PRO A 127 10.95 11.51 -17.89
C PRO A 127 10.99 13.01 -18.23
N VAL A 128 9.91 13.71 -17.89
CA VAL A 128 9.75 15.16 -18.07
C VAL A 128 9.75 15.85 -16.70
N GLY A 129 10.34 17.05 -16.60
CA GLY A 129 10.47 17.80 -15.35
C GLY A 129 9.13 18.02 -14.63
N GLY A 130 9.01 17.45 -13.44
CA GLY A 130 7.79 17.39 -12.64
C GLY A 130 7.13 16.01 -12.54
N TRP A 131 7.56 15.00 -13.31
CA TRP A 131 7.05 13.63 -13.10
C TRP A 131 7.41 13.11 -11.71
N ALA A 132 6.43 12.55 -10.99
CA ALA A 132 6.63 11.94 -9.68
C ALA A 132 6.01 10.53 -9.62
N TYR A 133 6.60 9.61 -8.87
CA TYR A 133 6.09 8.25 -8.72
C TYR A 133 6.57 7.60 -7.41
N TYR A 134 5.84 6.62 -6.90
CA TYR A 134 6.25 5.80 -5.76
C TYR A 134 6.94 4.52 -6.26
N ASN A 135 8.20 4.30 -5.92
CA ASN A 135 8.87 3.02 -6.18
C ASN A 135 8.47 1.99 -5.12
N SER A 136 7.66 1.01 -5.52
CA SER A 136 7.14 -0.04 -4.64
C SER A 136 8.16 -1.12 -4.28
N VAL A 137 9.36 -1.11 -4.88
CA VAL A 137 10.47 -2.01 -4.55
C VAL A 137 11.43 -1.36 -3.55
N GLU A 138 11.69 -0.05 -3.70
CA GLU A 138 12.64 0.68 -2.85
C GLU A 138 12.00 1.35 -1.62
N GLY A 139 10.66 1.50 -1.62
CA GLY A 139 9.93 2.25 -0.60
C GLY A 139 10.24 3.75 -0.66
N ILE A 140 10.37 4.31 -1.86
CA ILE A 140 10.80 5.70 -2.08
C ILE A 140 9.92 6.35 -3.15
N SER A 141 9.33 7.50 -2.82
CA SER A 141 8.75 8.39 -3.82
C SER A 141 9.81 9.29 -4.42
N TYR A 142 9.88 9.30 -5.75
CA TYR A 142 10.81 10.12 -6.53
C TYR A 142 10.08 11.22 -7.30
N ILE A 143 10.78 12.32 -7.57
CA ILE A 143 10.37 13.40 -8.48
C ILE A 143 11.51 13.73 -9.44
N TYR A 144 11.23 13.87 -10.73
CA TYR A 144 12.22 14.24 -11.74
C TYR A 144 12.32 15.76 -11.87
N ASP A 145 13.48 16.35 -11.63
CA ASP A 145 13.68 17.81 -11.67
C ASP A 145 13.88 18.38 -13.08
N GLY A 146 13.94 17.52 -14.10
CA GLY A 146 14.31 17.87 -15.48
C GLY A 146 15.73 17.42 -15.87
N THR A 147 16.55 17.00 -14.89
CA THR A 147 17.90 16.48 -15.07
C THR A 147 18.10 15.13 -14.36
N ALA A 148 17.58 14.98 -13.14
CA ALA A 148 17.76 13.80 -12.30
C ALA A 148 16.49 13.45 -11.50
N TRP A 149 16.41 12.20 -11.03
CA TRP A 149 15.39 11.77 -10.06
C TRP A 149 15.85 12.12 -8.64
N GLN A 150 15.12 13.02 -7.99
CA GLN A 150 15.29 13.41 -6.59
C GLN A 150 14.35 12.61 -5.69
N VAL A 151 14.74 12.38 -4.44
CA VAL A 151 13.85 11.77 -3.42
C VAL A 151 12.85 12.81 -2.95
N LEU A 152 11.56 12.53 -3.14
CA LEU A 152 10.43 13.34 -2.66
C LEU A 152 10.01 12.92 -1.25
N ALA A 153 9.92 11.61 -1.01
CA ALA A 153 9.62 11.02 0.29
C ALA A 153 10.18 9.59 0.36
N LYS A 154 10.34 9.03 1.56
CA LYS A 154 10.77 7.65 1.79
C LYS A 154 9.93 7.02 2.89
N ASP A 155 9.66 5.73 2.74
CA ASP A 155 8.91 4.93 3.72
C ASP A 155 9.65 4.85 5.06
N GLY A 156 8.88 4.79 6.15
CA GLY A 156 9.40 4.74 7.51
C GLY A 156 10.21 3.48 7.79
N GLN A 157 11.25 3.59 8.62
CA GLN A 157 11.90 2.39 9.17
C GLN A 157 11.08 1.86 10.34
N SER A 158 10.96 0.53 10.45
CA SER A 158 10.28 -0.13 11.56
C SER A 158 10.99 0.13 12.88
N GLY A 159 10.28 0.74 13.83
CA GLY A 159 10.77 1.04 15.15
C GLY A 159 9.62 1.39 16.10
N THR A 160 9.88 1.33 17.41
CA THR A 160 8.97 1.86 18.42
C THR A 160 8.89 3.37 18.31
N ASP A 161 7.69 3.94 18.41
CA ASP A 161 7.48 5.40 18.43
C ASP A 161 8.40 6.04 19.48
N GLY A 162 9.33 6.89 19.03
CA GLY A 162 10.18 7.66 19.93
C GLY A 162 9.32 8.59 20.79
N GLN A 163 9.72 8.85 22.04
CA GLN A 163 9.02 9.86 22.84
C GLN A 163 8.99 11.19 22.07
N ASN A 164 7.78 11.73 21.87
CA ASN A 164 7.58 13.00 21.16
C ASN A 164 8.49 14.06 21.78
N GLY A 165 9.50 14.48 21.03
CA GLY A 165 10.35 15.61 21.42
C GLY A 165 9.48 16.85 21.59
N SER A 166 9.77 17.66 22.60
CA SER A 166 9.16 18.98 22.74
C SER A 166 9.36 19.77 21.44
N ASN A 167 8.28 20.29 20.86
CA ASN A 167 8.29 20.99 19.57
C ASN A 167 9.52 21.88 19.42
N GLY A 168 10.29 21.66 18.36
CA GLY A 168 11.39 22.54 18.00
C GLY A 168 10.89 23.97 17.75
N ALA A 169 11.78 24.95 17.88
CA ALA A 169 11.48 26.30 17.43
C ALA A 169 11.04 26.26 15.96
N THR A 170 9.97 26.99 15.63
CA THR A 170 9.50 27.13 14.24
C THR A 170 10.65 27.61 13.36
N GLY A 171 10.96 26.83 12.32
CA GLY A 171 11.95 27.24 11.32
C GLY A 171 11.52 28.51 10.60
N VAL A 172 12.43 29.11 9.84
CA VAL A 172 12.07 30.19 8.92
C VAL A 172 11.23 29.59 7.79
N ASP A 173 10.03 30.12 7.56
CA ASP A 173 9.14 29.65 6.52
C ASP A 173 9.81 29.70 5.14
N GLY A 174 9.59 28.67 4.33
CA GLY A 174 10.05 28.62 2.95
C GLY A 174 9.32 29.63 2.05
N ILE A 175 9.88 29.92 0.88
CA ILE A 175 9.21 30.74 -0.12
C ILE A 175 7.93 30.01 -0.59
N ASN A 176 6.78 30.65 -0.44
CA ASN A 176 5.47 30.07 -0.77
C ASN A 176 5.34 29.64 -2.24
N GLY A 177 5.41 28.34 -2.50
CA GLY A 177 4.65 27.69 -3.56
C GLY A 177 3.26 27.27 -3.04
N VAL A 178 2.43 26.62 -3.86
CA VAL A 178 1.20 26.01 -3.35
C VAL A 178 1.54 24.64 -2.77
N SER A 179 1.79 24.66 -1.45
CA SER A 179 2.16 23.50 -0.65
C SER A 179 1.16 22.35 -0.77
N VAL A 180 1.66 21.14 -0.56
CA VAL A 180 0.84 19.97 -0.20
C VAL A 180 -0.09 20.35 0.95
N VAL A 181 -1.41 20.26 0.73
CA VAL A 181 -2.42 20.65 1.71
C VAL A 181 -2.62 19.48 2.68
N TRP A 182 -1.73 19.40 3.68
CA TRP A 182 -1.78 18.34 4.69
C TRP A 182 -3.04 18.49 5.57
N LYS A 183 -3.95 17.51 5.46
CA LYS A 183 -5.25 17.51 6.14
C LYS A 183 -5.17 16.93 7.57
N GLY A 184 -4.06 16.28 7.93
CA GLY A 184 -3.90 15.56 9.20
C GLY A 184 -3.98 14.04 9.03
N SER A 185 -4.49 13.36 10.06
CA SER A 185 -4.63 11.89 10.11
C SER A 185 -6.10 11.47 10.08
N PHE A 186 -6.44 10.46 9.28
CA PHE A 186 -7.80 9.92 9.14
C PHE A 186 -7.78 8.39 9.08
N ILE A 187 -8.94 7.74 9.07
CA ILE A 187 -9.08 6.27 9.04
C ILE A 187 -9.56 5.74 7.67
N SER A 188 -9.75 6.62 6.69
CA SER A 188 -10.24 6.32 5.35
C SER A 188 -9.99 7.51 4.40
N HIS A 189 -10.16 7.29 3.10
CA HIS A 189 -10.09 8.36 2.09
C HIS A 189 -11.14 9.46 2.34
N LEU A 190 -10.71 10.73 2.27
CA LEU A 190 -11.63 11.87 2.35
C LEU A 190 -12.54 11.88 1.12
N THR A 191 -13.83 12.12 1.35
CA THR A 191 -14.82 12.33 0.28
C THR A 191 -14.69 13.73 -0.31
N SER A 192 -14.94 13.85 -1.62
CA SER A 192 -14.76 15.10 -2.40
C SER A 192 -13.40 15.80 -2.18
N PRO A 193 -12.26 15.10 -2.38
CA PRO A 193 -10.94 15.69 -2.21
C PRO A 193 -10.62 16.72 -3.30
N GLU A 194 -9.83 17.72 -2.96
CA GLU A 194 -9.29 18.69 -3.91
C GLU A 194 -7.83 18.33 -4.27
N LEU A 195 -7.40 18.78 -5.44
CA LEU A 195 -6.02 18.67 -5.91
C LEU A 195 -5.02 19.21 -4.87
N ASN A 196 -3.89 18.51 -4.69
CA ASN A 196 -2.86 18.76 -3.67
C ASN A 196 -3.24 18.41 -2.22
N TRP A 197 -4.47 17.95 -1.91
CA TRP A 197 -4.75 17.42 -0.56
C TRP A 197 -3.89 16.19 -0.28
N ALA A 198 -3.32 16.10 0.92
CA ALA A 198 -2.62 14.92 1.40
C ALA A 198 -2.98 14.62 2.85
N TYR A 199 -2.92 13.36 3.26
CA TYR A 199 -3.22 12.96 4.62
C TYR A 199 -2.55 11.62 4.96
N TYR A 200 -2.39 11.34 6.24
CA TYR A 200 -1.95 10.04 6.73
C TYR A 200 -3.15 9.17 7.11
N ASN A 201 -3.28 7.99 6.52
CA ASN A 201 -4.28 7.01 6.94
C ASN A 201 -3.72 6.17 8.11
N SER A 202 -4.32 6.32 9.28
CA SER A 202 -3.91 5.63 10.50
C SER A 202 -4.48 4.20 10.63
N VAL A 203 -5.10 3.67 9.58
CA VAL A 203 -5.53 2.27 9.50
C VAL A 203 -4.58 1.42 8.66
N ASP A 204 -4.07 1.91 7.52
CA ASP A 204 -3.14 1.14 6.67
C ASP A 204 -1.67 1.57 6.81
N GLY A 205 -1.40 2.67 7.52
CA GLY A 205 -0.06 3.26 7.70
C GLY A 205 0.38 4.14 6.52
N ILE A 206 -0.49 4.44 5.56
CA ILE A 206 -0.10 5.07 4.29
C ILE A 206 -0.43 6.57 4.27
N SER A 207 0.58 7.38 3.93
CA SER A 207 0.40 8.77 3.54
C SER A 207 -0.02 8.83 2.08
N TYR A 208 -1.19 9.41 1.82
CA TYR A 208 -1.77 9.59 0.49
C TYR A 208 -1.74 11.05 0.05
N ILE A 209 -1.70 11.28 -1.27
CA ILE A 209 -1.84 12.60 -1.91
C ILE A 209 -2.80 12.51 -3.11
N TYR A 210 -3.72 13.48 -3.25
CA TYR A 210 -4.70 13.50 -4.32
C TYR A 210 -4.18 14.25 -5.56
N ASP A 211 -4.10 13.55 -6.68
CA ASP A 211 -3.56 14.06 -7.95
C ASP A 211 -4.59 14.79 -8.85
N GLY A 212 -5.83 14.94 -8.36
CA GLY A 212 -6.96 15.49 -9.10
C GLY A 212 -7.89 14.44 -9.71
N SER A 213 -7.47 13.17 -9.75
CA SER A 213 -8.28 12.02 -10.20
C SER A 213 -8.40 10.94 -9.13
N SER A 214 -7.31 10.63 -8.42
CA SER A 214 -7.19 9.50 -7.49
C SER A 214 -6.21 9.79 -6.34
N TRP A 215 -6.35 9.03 -5.25
CA TRP A 215 -5.39 9.03 -4.16
C TRP A 215 -4.15 8.20 -4.52
N GLN A 216 -3.00 8.86 -4.56
CA GLN A 216 -1.69 8.26 -4.84
C GLN A 216 -0.92 8.03 -3.55
N ILE A 217 -0.08 6.99 -3.51
CA ILE A 217 0.82 6.73 -2.38
C ILE A 217 1.94 7.77 -2.40
N LEU A 218 2.10 8.50 -1.30
CA LEU A 218 3.21 9.43 -1.08
C LEU A 218 4.35 8.77 -0.29
N ALA A 219 4.02 8.07 0.78
CA ALA A 219 4.93 7.25 1.60
C ALA A 219 4.12 6.29 2.49
N LYS A 220 4.74 5.22 2.98
CA LYS A 220 4.21 4.34 4.03
C LYS A 220 4.98 4.54 5.32
N ASP A 221 4.36 4.33 6.47
CA ASP A 221 5.08 4.31 7.74
C ASP A 221 5.89 3.01 7.92
N GLY A 222 6.62 2.92 9.04
CA GLY A 222 7.44 1.75 9.35
C GLY A 222 6.71 0.64 10.10
N LYS A 223 5.43 0.80 10.42
CA LYS A 223 4.65 -0.25 11.10
C LYS A 223 4.27 -1.30 10.07
N SER A 224 4.33 -2.59 10.46
CA SER A 224 3.55 -3.61 9.77
C SER A 224 2.13 -3.10 9.65
N ALA A 225 1.55 -3.18 8.43
CA ALA A 225 0.31 -2.48 8.06
C ALA A 225 -0.69 -2.51 9.22
N THR A 226 -1.06 -1.33 9.72
CA THR A 226 -1.68 -1.22 11.04
C THR A 226 -2.93 -2.09 11.08
N ALA A 227 -3.14 -2.84 12.17
CA ALA A 227 -4.12 -3.93 12.13
C ALA A 227 -5.51 -3.41 11.75
N ILE A 228 -5.99 -3.83 10.57
CA ILE A 228 -7.40 -3.82 10.20
C ILE A 228 -8.16 -4.46 11.38
N ASP A 229 -9.35 -3.98 11.74
CA ASP A 229 -10.13 -4.58 12.84
C ASP A 229 -10.70 -5.96 12.42
N ILE A 230 -9.80 -6.94 12.43
CA ILE A 230 -10.01 -8.33 12.05
C ILE A 230 -10.51 -9.19 13.22
N THR A 231 -10.93 -8.57 14.32
CA THR A 231 -11.46 -9.25 15.52
C THR A 231 -12.77 -10.01 15.27
N SER A 232 -13.38 -9.83 14.10
CA SER A 232 -14.58 -10.55 13.64
C SER A 232 -14.48 -11.11 12.21
N VAL A 233 -13.28 -11.12 11.61
CA VAL A 233 -13.06 -11.56 10.22
C VAL A 233 -13.01 -13.09 10.12
N LYS A 234 -13.85 -13.63 9.23
CA LYS A 234 -14.02 -15.09 9.00
C LYS A 234 -13.45 -15.57 7.67
N THR A 235 -13.21 -14.66 6.73
CA THR A 235 -12.63 -14.95 5.42
C THR A 235 -11.58 -13.90 5.10
N ILE A 236 -10.40 -14.31 4.67
CA ILE A 236 -9.37 -13.43 4.09
C ILE A 236 -9.14 -13.85 2.64
N THR A 237 -9.35 -12.90 1.73
CA THR A 237 -9.04 -13.03 0.30
C THR A 237 -7.70 -12.36 0.02
N ILE A 238 -6.81 -13.07 -0.67
CA ILE A 238 -5.42 -12.63 -0.92
C ILE A 238 -5.27 -12.20 -2.37
N GLU A 239 -5.20 -10.88 -2.58
CA GLU A 239 -5.11 -10.23 -3.90
C GLU A 239 -3.67 -10.10 -4.43
N THR A 240 -2.66 -10.38 -3.62
CA THR A 240 -1.24 -10.29 -3.99
C THR A 240 -0.42 -11.30 -3.18
N PRO A 241 0.49 -12.08 -3.80
CA PRO A 241 1.26 -13.09 -3.06
C PRO A 241 2.17 -12.46 -1.99
N GLY A 242 2.20 -13.03 -0.80
CA GLY A 242 3.06 -12.65 0.31
C GLY A 242 2.47 -11.61 1.27
N THR A 243 1.27 -11.08 1.01
CA THR A 243 0.65 -10.02 1.83
C THR A 243 -0.05 -10.54 3.09
N LEU A 244 -0.25 -11.86 3.23
CA LEU A 244 -1.08 -12.44 4.29
C LEU A 244 -0.57 -12.12 5.72
N GLY A 245 0.72 -11.79 5.88
CA GLY A 245 1.32 -11.52 7.19
C GLY A 245 0.63 -10.40 7.99
N GLY A 246 0.41 -9.24 7.37
CA GLY A 246 -0.31 -8.13 8.03
C GLY A 246 -1.81 -8.35 8.12
N LEU A 247 -2.39 -9.19 7.25
CA LEU A 247 -3.83 -9.47 7.21
C LEU A 247 -4.29 -10.41 8.35
N ILE A 248 -3.37 -11.09 9.04
CA ILE A 248 -3.65 -12.02 10.15
C ILE A 248 -3.06 -11.57 11.51
N GLU A 249 -2.31 -10.48 11.53
CA GLU A 249 -1.66 -9.98 12.76
C GLU A 249 -2.72 -9.33 13.67
N GLY A 250 -3.01 -9.97 14.81
CA GLY A 250 -4.04 -9.51 15.76
C GLY A 250 -5.43 -10.15 15.59
N MET A 251 -5.59 -11.19 14.76
CA MET A 251 -6.86 -11.93 14.71
C MET A 251 -7.20 -12.60 16.05
N THR A 252 -8.49 -12.62 16.38
CA THR A 252 -9.03 -13.33 17.55
C THR A 252 -10.19 -14.28 17.21
N GLU A 253 -10.66 -14.27 15.95
CA GLU A 253 -11.67 -15.19 15.43
C GLU A 253 -11.12 -16.62 15.30
N LYS A 254 -12.02 -17.61 15.40
CA LYS A 254 -11.63 -19.01 15.64
C LYS A 254 -11.84 -19.96 14.48
N ASN A 255 -12.52 -19.52 13.42
CA ASN A 255 -12.71 -20.29 12.20
C ASN A 255 -12.40 -19.42 10.97
N LEU A 256 -11.18 -19.54 10.45
CA LEU A 256 -10.68 -18.71 9.36
C LEU A 256 -10.73 -19.44 8.02
N VAL A 257 -11.43 -18.87 7.04
CA VAL A 257 -11.34 -19.26 5.62
C VAL A 257 -10.26 -18.41 4.94
N ILE A 258 -9.40 -19.05 4.16
CA ILE A 258 -8.32 -18.40 3.41
C ILE A 258 -8.50 -18.71 1.93
N GLU A 259 -8.57 -17.67 1.11
CA GLU A 259 -8.84 -17.77 -0.33
C GLU A 259 -7.84 -16.91 -1.11
N SER A 260 -7.35 -17.43 -2.24
CA SER A 260 -6.62 -16.63 -3.23
C SER A 260 -7.62 -15.97 -4.20
N ALA A 261 -7.43 -14.70 -4.54
CA ALA A 261 -8.20 -14.06 -5.62
C ALA A 261 -7.93 -14.73 -6.97
N ASP A 262 -8.83 -14.57 -7.96
CA ASP A 262 -8.73 -15.23 -9.26
C ASP A 262 -7.36 -14.99 -9.94
N GLY A 263 -6.64 -16.08 -10.21
CA GLY A 263 -5.30 -16.04 -10.83
C GLY A 263 -4.14 -15.74 -9.88
N VAL A 264 -4.40 -15.36 -8.63
CA VAL A 264 -3.38 -15.18 -7.59
C VAL A 264 -3.01 -16.53 -6.97
N ARG A 265 -1.77 -16.66 -6.49
CA ARG A 265 -1.30 -17.85 -5.77
C ARG A 265 -0.69 -17.46 -4.43
N LEU A 266 -0.81 -18.33 -3.43
CA LEU A 266 -0.08 -18.20 -2.18
C LEU A 266 1.39 -18.59 -2.39
N ASN A 267 2.28 -17.79 -1.83
CA ASN A 267 3.71 -18.09 -1.79
C ASN A 267 4.13 -18.59 -0.40
N ILE A 268 5.41 -18.96 -0.25
CA ILE A 268 5.93 -19.55 0.98
C ILE A 268 5.88 -18.59 2.19
N SER A 269 5.84 -17.27 1.97
CA SER A 269 5.58 -16.28 3.04
C SER A 269 4.16 -16.44 3.58
N ASP A 270 3.17 -16.53 2.69
CA ASP A 270 1.76 -16.70 3.09
C ASP A 270 1.58 -17.99 3.92
N ILE A 271 2.11 -19.13 3.47
CA ILE A 271 2.01 -20.40 4.22
C ILE A 271 2.70 -20.32 5.60
N ASN A 272 3.89 -19.70 5.68
CA ASN A 272 4.55 -19.45 6.96
C ASN A 272 3.74 -18.51 7.87
N ASN A 273 2.99 -17.58 7.29
CA ASN A 273 2.13 -16.66 8.05
C ASN A 273 0.89 -17.41 8.57
N ILE A 274 0.26 -18.31 7.79
CA ILE A 274 -0.82 -19.20 8.29
C ILE A 274 -0.34 -19.97 9.52
N TYR A 275 0.85 -20.59 9.46
CA TYR A 275 1.45 -21.31 10.59
C TYR A 275 1.66 -20.41 11.82
N LYS A 276 2.19 -19.18 11.64
CA LYS A 276 2.31 -18.20 12.74
C LYS A 276 0.95 -17.87 13.36
N ALA A 277 -0.10 -17.63 12.58
CA ALA A 277 -1.41 -17.28 13.11
C ALA A 277 -2.04 -18.42 13.90
N ILE A 278 -1.87 -19.68 13.47
CA ILE A 278 -2.33 -20.84 14.25
C ILE A 278 -1.67 -20.85 15.64
N ILE A 279 -0.35 -20.67 15.72
CA ILE A 279 0.40 -20.65 16.99
C ILE A 279 0.06 -19.42 17.85
N LEU A 280 0.08 -18.22 17.28
CA LEU A 280 0.01 -16.95 18.02
C LEU A 280 -1.42 -16.56 18.40
N ASN A 281 -2.38 -16.75 17.49
CA ASN A 281 -3.76 -16.27 17.66
C ASN A 281 -4.69 -17.34 18.27
N SER A 282 -4.17 -18.52 18.61
CA SER A 282 -4.95 -19.66 19.13
C SER A 282 -6.11 -20.08 18.21
N LEU A 283 -5.87 -20.11 16.89
CA LEU A 283 -6.88 -20.53 15.90
C LEU A 283 -7.31 -21.98 16.17
N ILE A 284 -8.61 -22.22 15.98
CA ILE A 284 -9.26 -23.52 16.22
C ILE A 284 -9.61 -24.22 14.91
N SER A 285 -9.97 -23.48 13.86
CA SER A 285 -10.21 -24.01 12.52
C SER A 285 -9.59 -23.14 11.43
N VAL A 286 -9.02 -23.78 10.41
CA VAL A 286 -8.58 -23.13 9.17
C VAL A 286 -9.14 -23.88 7.96
N ASN A 287 -9.78 -23.15 7.04
CA ASN A 287 -10.25 -23.70 5.77
C ASN A 287 -9.43 -23.11 4.62
N MET A 288 -8.63 -23.95 3.97
CA MET A 288 -7.78 -23.57 2.83
C MET A 288 -8.26 -24.19 1.52
N LYS A 289 -9.50 -24.69 1.43
CA LYS A 289 -9.97 -25.49 0.27
C LYS A 289 -9.69 -24.84 -1.09
N ASN A 290 -9.96 -23.54 -1.18
CA ASN A 290 -9.87 -22.73 -2.39
C ASN A 290 -8.45 -22.16 -2.66
N VAL A 291 -7.44 -22.53 -1.85
CA VAL A 291 -6.07 -22.03 -1.99
C VAL A 291 -5.37 -22.66 -3.20
N ILE A 292 -4.90 -21.81 -4.11
CA ILE A 292 -3.88 -22.18 -5.09
C ILE A 292 -2.52 -21.73 -4.55
N TYR A 293 -1.55 -22.64 -4.46
CA TYR A 293 -0.17 -22.35 -4.05
C TYR A 293 0.81 -22.54 -5.22
N ASP A 294 1.98 -21.94 -5.13
CA ASP A 294 2.94 -21.99 -6.23
C ASP A 294 3.67 -23.33 -6.36
N THR A 295 4.06 -23.68 -7.60
CA THR A 295 4.60 -24.99 -8.02
C THR A 295 5.96 -25.37 -7.40
N GLY A 296 6.53 -24.52 -6.54
CA GLY A 296 7.71 -24.84 -5.71
C GLY A 296 7.40 -25.13 -4.24
N ILE A 297 6.15 -25.01 -3.79
CA ILE A 297 5.72 -25.31 -2.42
C ILE A 297 5.20 -26.74 -2.38
N THR A 298 6.07 -27.68 -2.01
CA THR A 298 5.72 -29.11 -1.98
C THR A 298 5.00 -29.53 -0.70
N TYR A 299 5.14 -28.77 0.40
CA TYR A 299 4.71 -29.23 1.72
C TYR A 299 4.01 -28.16 2.56
N PHE A 300 2.97 -28.59 3.26
CA PHE A 300 2.41 -27.90 4.41
C PHE A 300 3.15 -28.36 5.68
N TYR A 301 3.37 -27.45 6.64
CA TYR A 301 4.06 -27.79 7.89
C TYR A 301 3.43 -27.03 9.06
N PHE A 302 2.61 -27.76 9.82
CA PHE A 302 1.88 -27.29 10.99
C PHE A 302 2.12 -28.23 12.18
N PRO A 303 3.37 -28.42 12.65
CA PRO A 303 3.67 -29.20 13.83
C PRO A 303 3.20 -28.50 15.11
N SER A 304 2.93 -29.28 16.16
CA SER A 304 2.82 -28.86 17.56
C SER A 304 1.80 -27.75 17.86
N ASN A 305 0.74 -27.58 17.06
CA ASN A 305 -0.31 -26.59 17.35
C ASN A 305 -1.30 -27.17 18.35
N HIS A 306 -1.19 -26.74 19.61
CA HIS A 306 -2.00 -27.25 20.70
C HIS A 306 -3.43 -26.66 20.76
N THR A 307 -3.83 -25.82 19.80
CA THR A 307 -5.18 -25.19 19.71
C THR A 307 -5.97 -25.59 18.47
N LEU A 308 -5.31 -26.08 17.41
CA LEU A 308 -5.95 -26.36 16.12
C LEU A 308 -6.80 -27.62 16.23
N GLU A 309 -8.12 -27.47 16.21
CA GLU A 309 -9.09 -28.56 16.28
C GLU A 309 -9.55 -29.05 14.90
N SER A 310 -9.44 -28.24 13.85
CA SER A 310 -9.81 -28.68 12.51
C SER A 310 -9.08 -27.97 11.37
N ILE A 311 -8.87 -28.68 10.27
CA ILE A 311 -8.31 -28.08 9.05
C ILE A 311 -8.90 -28.71 7.78
N ILE A 312 -9.17 -27.86 6.78
CA ILE A 312 -9.49 -28.29 5.42
C ILE A 312 -8.29 -27.94 4.52
N LEU A 313 -7.67 -28.96 3.93
CA LEU A 313 -6.57 -28.80 2.99
C LEU A 313 -7.05 -28.24 1.64
N PRO A 314 -6.16 -27.62 0.84
CA PRO A 314 -6.51 -27.16 -0.49
C PRO A 314 -6.81 -28.32 -1.45
N ASP A 315 -7.73 -28.11 -2.38
CA ASP A 315 -8.14 -29.13 -3.36
C ASP A 315 -6.99 -29.62 -4.26
N GLN A 316 -5.86 -28.91 -4.33
CA GLN A 316 -4.69 -29.30 -5.15
C GLN A 316 -3.67 -30.21 -4.45
N THR A 317 -3.85 -30.53 -3.16
CA THR A 317 -2.83 -31.26 -2.37
C THR A 317 -2.75 -32.75 -2.72
N THR A 318 -1.59 -33.18 -3.24
CA THR A 318 -1.29 -34.56 -3.67
C THR A 318 -0.51 -35.38 -2.64
N SER A 319 0.32 -34.75 -1.80
CA SER A 319 1.07 -35.39 -0.71
C SER A 319 0.67 -34.80 0.64
N LEU A 320 0.80 -35.60 1.71
CA LEU A 320 0.86 -35.07 3.06
C LEU A 320 2.22 -35.41 3.66
N ASP A 321 3.05 -34.37 3.77
CA ASP A 321 4.48 -34.51 4.01
C ASP A 321 4.85 -34.89 5.44
N LYS A 322 6.14 -35.24 5.61
CA LYS A 322 6.69 -35.78 6.86
C LYS A 322 6.44 -34.83 8.02
N GLY A 323 5.61 -35.27 8.97
CA GLY A 323 5.25 -34.51 10.16
C GLY A 323 4.35 -33.28 9.92
N THR A 324 3.68 -33.12 8.77
CA THR A 324 2.82 -31.93 8.49
C THR A 324 1.89 -31.56 9.63
N PHE A 325 1.36 -32.53 10.37
CA PHE A 325 0.50 -32.35 11.54
C PHE A 325 0.97 -33.12 12.80
N ASN A 326 2.27 -33.36 13.01
CA ASN A 326 2.70 -34.01 14.26
C ASN A 326 2.36 -33.16 15.51
N ASP A 327 2.01 -33.81 16.62
CA ASP A 327 1.79 -33.20 17.94
C ASP A 327 0.68 -32.12 18.02
N ASN A 328 -0.27 -32.11 17.07
CA ASN A 328 -1.49 -31.31 17.15
C ASN A 328 -2.51 -31.97 18.10
N PHE A 329 -2.23 -31.91 19.40
CA PHE A 329 -3.01 -32.61 20.45
C PHE A 329 -4.52 -32.29 20.43
N ALA A 330 -4.89 -31.09 19.98
CA ALA A 330 -6.28 -30.62 19.90
C ALA A 330 -7.03 -31.06 18.62
N MET A 331 -6.34 -31.59 17.61
CA MET A 331 -6.90 -31.88 16.28
C MET A 331 -8.04 -32.91 16.37
N LYS A 332 -9.25 -32.53 15.95
CA LYS A 332 -10.47 -33.35 15.91
C LYS A 332 -10.90 -33.75 14.51
N SER A 333 -10.54 -32.99 13.48
CA SER A 333 -10.97 -33.22 12.09
C SER A 333 -9.98 -32.69 11.06
N ILE A 334 -9.53 -33.56 10.15
CA ILE A 334 -8.74 -33.20 8.97
C ILE A 334 -9.56 -33.57 7.74
N VAL A 335 -9.76 -32.61 6.82
CA VAL A 335 -10.37 -32.85 5.52
C VAL A 335 -9.28 -32.75 4.45
N PHE A 336 -9.02 -33.87 3.77
CA PHE A 336 -8.05 -33.97 2.70
C PHE A 336 -8.63 -33.59 1.34
N SER A 337 -7.74 -33.35 0.37
CA SER A 337 -8.11 -33.30 -1.06
C SER A 337 -8.42 -34.68 -1.63
N ASP A 338 -9.37 -34.74 -2.57
CA ASP A 338 -9.63 -35.89 -3.46
C ASP A 338 -8.47 -36.17 -4.44
N LEU A 339 -7.38 -35.40 -4.41
CA LEU A 339 -6.14 -35.62 -5.16
C LEU A 339 -5.02 -36.27 -4.35
N LEU A 340 -5.17 -36.41 -3.02
CA LEU A 340 -4.14 -36.96 -2.13
C LEU A 340 -3.81 -38.43 -2.47
N THR A 341 -2.54 -38.70 -2.79
CA THR A 341 -2.01 -40.02 -3.15
C THR A 341 -1.12 -40.65 -2.07
N GLU A 342 -0.51 -39.86 -1.19
CA GLU A 342 0.47 -40.36 -0.21
C GLU A 342 0.42 -39.62 1.12
N ILE A 343 0.62 -40.37 2.21
CA ILE A 343 0.69 -39.84 3.58
C ILE A 343 2.04 -40.27 4.17
N LEU A 344 2.96 -39.33 4.33
CA LEU A 344 4.36 -39.61 4.68
C LEU A 344 4.59 -39.79 6.19
N TYR A 345 5.83 -40.13 6.55
CA TYR A 345 6.23 -40.55 7.88
C TYR A 345 5.74 -39.59 8.98
N GLY A 346 5.02 -40.12 9.97
CA GLY A 346 4.56 -39.34 11.12
C GLY A 346 3.62 -38.17 10.81
N ALA A 347 3.08 -38.05 9.60
CA ALA A 347 2.39 -36.86 9.10
C ALA A 347 1.20 -36.37 9.95
N ILE A 348 0.53 -37.25 10.70
CA ILE A 348 -0.58 -36.95 11.63
C ILE A 348 -0.32 -37.65 12.98
N SER A 349 0.96 -37.75 13.38
CA SER A 349 1.33 -38.38 14.66
C SER A 349 0.90 -37.54 15.88
N ASN A 350 0.57 -38.21 16.98
CA ASN A 350 0.15 -37.65 18.28
C ASN A 350 -1.06 -36.71 18.22
N CYS A 351 -1.94 -36.83 17.21
CA CYS A 351 -3.22 -36.09 17.18
C CYS A 351 -4.24 -36.70 18.16
N TYR A 352 -4.01 -36.51 19.47
CA TYR A 352 -4.75 -37.22 20.53
C TYR A 352 -6.27 -37.01 20.52
N SER A 353 -6.77 -35.90 19.98
CA SER A 353 -8.21 -35.60 19.91
C SER A 353 -8.92 -36.11 18.64
N LEU A 354 -8.18 -36.71 17.70
CA LEU A 354 -8.72 -37.10 16.39
C LEU A 354 -9.58 -38.35 16.55
N SER A 355 -10.90 -38.17 16.55
CA SER A 355 -11.83 -39.26 16.90
C SER A 355 -12.27 -40.11 15.71
N SER A 356 -12.40 -39.50 14.53
CA SER A 356 -12.64 -40.19 13.26
C SER A 356 -11.82 -39.56 12.13
N LEU A 357 -11.54 -40.33 11.09
CA LEU A 357 -10.82 -39.87 9.91
C LEU A 357 -11.32 -40.57 8.64
N THR A 358 -11.30 -39.86 7.52
CA THR A 358 -11.59 -40.40 6.18
C THR A 358 -10.34 -40.30 5.30
N ILE A 359 -9.83 -41.42 4.81
CA ILE A 359 -8.73 -41.49 3.83
C ILE A 359 -9.35 -41.40 2.42
N PRO A 360 -8.97 -40.40 1.58
CA PRO A 360 -9.59 -40.18 0.28
C PRO A 360 -9.21 -41.25 -0.74
N SER A 361 -10.03 -41.39 -1.79
CA SER A 361 -10.07 -42.56 -2.68
C SER A 361 -8.82 -42.81 -3.53
N LYS A 362 -7.87 -41.88 -3.56
CA LYS A 362 -6.62 -41.96 -4.33
C LYS A 362 -5.37 -42.30 -3.51
N VAL A 363 -5.45 -42.43 -2.18
CA VAL A 363 -4.28 -42.77 -1.37
C VAL A 363 -3.77 -44.17 -1.72
N ILE A 364 -2.48 -44.25 -2.04
CA ILE A 364 -1.74 -45.47 -2.43
C ILE A 364 -0.82 -45.91 -1.29
N SER A 365 -0.25 -44.97 -0.53
CA SER A 365 0.73 -45.22 0.53
C SER A 365 0.44 -44.45 1.82
N ILE A 366 0.73 -45.10 2.95
CA ILE A 366 0.70 -44.53 4.30
C ILE A 366 1.97 -45.01 5.03
N GLU A 367 2.96 -44.13 5.13
CA GLU A 367 4.29 -44.45 5.67
C GLU A 367 4.30 -44.71 7.19
N GLY A 368 5.47 -45.11 7.69
CA GLY A 368 5.69 -45.48 9.08
C GLY A 368 5.28 -44.38 10.05
N MET A 369 4.61 -44.79 11.13
CA MET A 369 4.10 -43.89 12.18
C MET A 369 3.13 -42.79 11.72
N ALA A 370 2.60 -42.80 10.49
CA ALA A 370 1.75 -41.72 9.94
C ALA A 370 0.65 -41.22 10.89
N PHE A 371 -0.02 -42.11 11.62
CA PHE A 371 -1.05 -41.80 12.63
C PHE A 371 -0.65 -42.25 14.05
N TYR A 372 0.63 -42.54 14.29
CA TYR A 372 1.14 -43.01 15.58
C TYR A 372 0.59 -42.17 16.73
N GLY A 373 0.00 -42.82 17.74
CA GLY A 373 -0.50 -42.12 18.93
C GLY A 373 -1.81 -41.34 18.74
N CYS A 374 -2.56 -41.49 17.64
CA CYS A 374 -3.93 -40.96 17.52
C CYS A 374 -4.90 -41.74 18.43
N SER A 375 -4.77 -41.58 19.75
CA SER A 375 -5.41 -42.45 20.75
C SER A 375 -6.94 -42.35 20.77
N SER A 376 -7.55 -41.21 20.42
CA SER A 376 -9.01 -41.10 20.28
C SER A 376 -9.57 -41.74 19.00
N LEU A 377 -8.72 -42.09 18.02
CA LEU A 377 -9.16 -42.54 16.70
C LEU A 377 -9.86 -43.89 16.81
N ASN A 378 -11.19 -43.86 16.75
CA ASN A 378 -12.04 -45.02 16.97
C ASN A 378 -12.80 -45.47 15.71
N LEU A 379 -12.95 -44.58 14.73
CA LEU A 379 -13.54 -44.88 13.42
C LEU A 379 -12.60 -44.42 12.30
N LEU A 380 -12.16 -45.35 11.46
CA LEU A 380 -11.39 -45.05 10.24
C LEU A 380 -12.20 -45.40 9.00
N ILE A 381 -12.46 -44.42 8.14
CA ILE A 381 -13.13 -44.61 6.86
C ILE A 381 -12.04 -44.60 5.78
N VAL A 382 -11.94 -45.64 4.96
CA VAL A 382 -10.85 -45.80 3.98
C VAL A 382 -11.45 -45.99 2.59
N ASN A 383 -11.47 -44.93 1.78
CA ASN A 383 -12.19 -44.90 0.50
C ASN A 383 -11.46 -45.56 -0.70
N PRO A 384 -10.13 -45.77 -0.72
CA PRO A 384 -9.47 -46.52 -1.79
C PRO A 384 -10.06 -47.93 -1.98
N VAL A 385 -10.36 -48.29 -3.24
CA VAL A 385 -10.88 -49.61 -3.61
C VAL A 385 -9.81 -50.70 -3.51
N ILE A 386 -8.55 -50.33 -3.74
CA ILE A 386 -7.37 -51.17 -3.49
C ILE A 386 -6.81 -50.74 -2.12
N PRO A 387 -6.50 -51.67 -1.20
CA PRO A 387 -5.88 -51.33 0.08
C PRO A 387 -4.56 -50.55 -0.11
N PRO A 388 -4.40 -49.37 0.51
CA PRO A 388 -3.13 -48.64 0.50
C PRO A 388 -2.02 -49.47 1.14
N VAL A 389 -0.78 -49.31 0.70
CA VAL A 389 0.38 -49.87 1.38
C VAL A 389 0.55 -49.13 2.71
N ILE A 390 0.39 -49.85 3.84
CA ILE A 390 0.70 -49.33 5.18
C ILE A 390 2.03 -49.89 5.67
N GLU A 391 2.82 -49.07 6.34
CA GLU A 391 4.12 -49.46 6.90
C GLU A 391 4.07 -49.80 8.40
N SER A 392 5.23 -50.16 8.95
CA SER A 392 5.42 -50.42 10.37
C SER A 392 4.91 -49.28 11.24
N ASN A 393 4.02 -49.62 12.18
CA ASN A 393 3.47 -48.72 13.19
C ASN A 393 2.61 -47.54 12.67
N SER A 394 2.17 -47.53 11.41
CA SER A 394 1.35 -46.42 10.85
C SER A 394 0.11 -46.08 11.69
N PHE A 395 -0.50 -47.05 12.37
CA PHE A 395 -1.62 -46.85 13.31
C PHE A 395 -1.31 -47.33 14.74
N PHE A 396 -0.04 -47.40 15.14
CA PHE A 396 0.32 -47.83 16.50
C PHE A 396 -0.22 -46.84 17.56
N ASN A 397 -0.67 -47.36 18.71
CA ASN A 397 -1.39 -46.59 19.74
C ASN A 397 -2.66 -45.86 19.27
N CYS A 398 -3.27 -46.26 18.13
CA CYS A 398 -4.64 -45.87 17.77
C CYS A 398 -5.62 -46.92 18.32
N TYR A 399 -6.69 -46.48 19.00
CA TYR A 399 -7.69 -47.40 19.58
C TYR A 399 -8.91 -47.57 18.65
N ILE A 400 -8.62 -47.95 17.40
CA ILE A 400 -9.62 -48.10 16.32
C ILE A 400 -10.57 -49.25 16.67
N LYS A 401 -11.88 -48.99 16.56
CA LYS A 401 -12.97 -49.94 16.85
C LYS A 401 -13.67 -50.44 15.59
N GLU A 402 -13.65 -49.63 14.53
CA GLU A 402 -14.31 -49.90 13.25
C GLU A 402 -13.46 -49.32 12.11
N ILE A 403 -13.19 -50.13 11.08
CA ILE A 403 -12.59 -49.69 9.83
C ILE A 403 -13.60 -49.92 8.71
N LYS A 404 -14.03 -48.85 8.04
CA LYS A 404 -15.06 -48.91 7.00
C LYS A 404 -14.46 -48.75 5.61
N VAL A 405 -14.58 -49.79 4.78
CA VAL A 405 -14.02 -49.86 3.41
C VAL A 405 -15.13 -50.06 2.36
N PRO A 406 -14.91 -49.79 1.07
CA PRO A 406 -15.89 -50.07 0.03
C PRO A 406 -16.35 -51.53 0.06
N SER A 407 -17.66 -51.77 -0.10
CA SER A 407 -18.27 -53.10 0.11
C SER A 407 -17.70 -54.20 -0.80
N ASN A 408 -17.17 -53.82 -1.96
CA ASN A 408 -16.51 -54.73 -2.91
C ASN A 408 -15.01 -54.98 -2.59
N SER A 409 -14.48 -54.37 -1.54
CA SER A 409 -13.06 -54.40 -1.16
C SER A 409 -12.80 -55.08 0.20
N VAL A 410 -13.84 -55.41 0.96
CA VAL A 410 -13.75 -55.94 2.34
C VAL A 410 -12.76 -57.12 2.46
N ASP A 411 -12.86 -58.12 1.57
CA ASP A 411 -11.97 -59.28 1.60
C ASP A 411 -10.53 -58.94 1.19
N ALA A 412 -10.35 -57.99 0.26
CA ALA A 412 -9.03 -57.51 -0.12
C ALA A 412 -8.32 -56.85 1.07
N TYR A 413 -9.00 -55.94 1.79
CA TYR A 413 -8.48 -55.33 3.02
C TYR A 413 -8.17 -56.36 4.11
N LYS A 414 -9.03 -57.36 4.32
CA LYS A 414 -8.79 -58.42 5.33
C LYS A 414 -7.62 -59.35 5.00
N SER A 415 -7.21 -59.39 3.73
CA SER A 415 -6.08 -60.21 3.25
C SER A 415 -4.78 -59.43 3.03
N ALA A 416 -4.84 -58.10 2.97
CA ALA A 416 -3.69 -57.25 2.68
C ALA A 416 -2.76 -57.10 3.90
N THR A 417 -1.45 -57.11 3.66
CA THR A 417 -0.41 -56.95 4.69
C THR A 417 -0.67 -55.74 5.58
N GLY A 418 -0.64 -55.94 6.90
CA GLY A 418 -0.88 -54.90 7.91
C GLY A 418 -2.37 -54.60 8.14
N TRP A 419 -3.18 -54.47 7.08
CA TRP A 419 -4.64 -54.38 7.21
C TRP A 419 -5.24 -55.67 7.77
N SER A 420 -4.60 -56.82 7.50
CA SER A 420 -4.83 -58.13 8.10
C SER A 420 -4.97 -58.09 9.62
N ASP A 421 -4.21 -57.22 10.29
CA ASP A 421 -4.10 -57.17 11.75
C ASP A 421 -5.37 -56.54 12.36
N TYR A 422 -6.17 -55.86 11.53
CA TYR A 422 -7.46 -55.24 11.84
C TYR A 422 -8.64 -56.01 11.22
N ALA A 423 -8.44 -57.22 10.67
CA ALA A 423 -9.46 -57.95 9.91
C ALA A 423 -10.75 -58.27 10.68
N SER A 424 -10.71 -58.26 12.02
CA SER A 424 -11.87 -58.41 12.91
C SER A 424 -12.75 -57.15 13.01
N ILE A 425 -12.20 -55.97 12.74
CA ILE A 425 -12.92 -54.67 12.82
C ILE A 425 -13.15 -54.02 11.43
N ILE A 426 -12.67 -54.65 10.36
CA ILE A 426 -12.93 -54.21 8.98
C ILE A 426 -14.36 -54.63 8.56
N VAL A 427 -15.16 -53.65 8.14
CA VAL A 427 -16.55 -53.79 7.68
C VAL A 427 -16.78 -52.98 6.39
N SER A 428 -17.90 -53.23 5.72
CA SER A 428 -18.38 -52.36 4.63
C SER A 428 -18.82 -51.00 5.16
N GLN A 429 -18.60 -49.94 4.38
CA GLN A 429 -19.14 -48.59 4.63
C GLN A 429 -20.67 -48.59 4.81
#